data_AF-A0A3Q9RLY7-F1
#
_entry.id   AF-A0A3Q9RLY7-F1
#
_cell.length_a   1.000
_cell.length_b   1.000
_cell.length_c   1.000
_cell.angle_alpha   90.00
_cell.angle_beta   90.00
_cell.angle_gamma   90.00
#
_symmetry.space_group_name_H-M   'P 1'
#
loop_
_entity.id
_entity.type
_entity.pdbx_description
1 polymer ?
#
loop_
_entity_poly.entity_id
_entity_poly.type
_entity_poly.pdbx_seq_one_letter_code
_entity_poly.pdbx_strand_id
1 'polypeptide(L)' 'METYREAYESYKRACENYGMESMTFYHFVTHLTKEQLNEYDNQAS' A
#
# COMPACT_ATOMS: atom_id res chain seq x y z
N MET A 1 4.59 10.26 -5.49
CA MET A 1 3.28 10.40 -4.79
C MET A 1 2.16 9.64 -5.50
N GLU A 2 2.16 9.53 -6.84
CA GLU A 2 1.16 8.71 -7.57
C GLU A 2 1.25 7.22 -7.26
N THR A 3 2.47 6.69 -7.08
CA THR A 3 2.72 5.26 -6.86
C THR A 3 2.21 4.69 -5.53
N TYR A 4 2.29 5.46 -4.43
CA TYR A 4 1.68 5.05 -3.17
C TYR A 4 0.15 5.01 -3.27
N ARG A 5 -0.43 5.88 -4.09
CA ARG A 5 -1.88 5.91 -4.33
C ARG A 5 -2.33 4.69 -5.12
N GLU A 6 -1.58 4.29 -6.14
CA GLU A 6 -1.85 3.04 -6.89
C GLU A 6 -1.73 1.79 -6.02
N ALA A 7 -0.69 1.71 -5.19
CA ALA A 7 -0.52 0.62 -4.22
C ALA A 7 -1.70 0.55 -3.24
N TYR A 8 -2.19 1.71 -2.78
CA TYR A 8 -3.34 1.79 -1.90
C TYR A 8 -4.67 1.39 -2.58
N GLU A 9 -4.88 1.77 -3.85
CA GLU A 9 -6.05 1.31 -4.60
C GLU A 9 -6.04 -0.21 -4.79
N SER A 10 -4.87 -0.80 -5.04
CA SER A 10 -4.71 -2.26 -5.12
C SER A 10 -5.02 -2.95 -3.78
N TYR A 11 -4.52 -2.38 -2.68
CA TYR A 11 -4.85 -2.83 -1.33
C TYR A 11 -6.35 -2.77 -1.03
N LYS A 12 -7.03 -1.68 -1.37
CA LYS A 12 -8.49 -1.55 -1.16
C LYS A 12 -9.27 -2.62 -1.91
N ARG A 13 -8.93 -2.86 -3.18
CA ARG A 13 -9.57 -3.92 -3.97
C ARG A 13 -9.36 -5.30 -3.35
N ALA A 14 -8.18 -5.56 -2.80
CA ALA A 14 -7.93 -6.81 -2.08
C ALA A 14 -8.82 -6.90 -0.83
N CYS A 15 -8.90 -5.85 -0.01
CA CYS A 15 -9.78 -5.81 1.15
C CYS A 15 -11.24 -6.10 0.78
N GLU A 16 -11.76 -5.47 -0.28
CA GLU A 16 -13.12 -5.71 -0.78
C GLU A 16 -13.34 -7.17 -1.20
N ASN A 17 -12.39 -7.75 -1.94
CA ASN A 17 -12.47 -9.15 -2.39
C ASN A 17 -12.48 -10.16 -1.24
N TYR A 18 -11.85 -9.83 -0.11
CA TYR A 18 -11.82 -10.66 1.09
C TYR A 18 -12.89 -10.28 2.12
N GLY A 19 -13.76 -9.29 1.84
CA GLY A 19 -14.79 -8.81 2.77
C GLY A 19 -14.23 -8.11 4.01
N MET A 20 -13.03 -7.54 3.91
CA MET A 20 -12.33 -6.84 4.98
C MET A 20 -12.50 -5.33 4.86
N GLU A 21 -12.54 -4.62 6.00
CA GLU A 21 -12.42 -3.17 6.00
C GLU A 21 -10.97 -2.74 5.69
N SER A 22 -10.83 -1.80 4.76
CA SER A 22 -9.53 -1.18 4.46
C SER A 22 -9.18 -0.10 5.48
N MET A 23 -7.90 -0.02 5.86
CA MET A 23 -7.36 1.10 6.64
C MET A 23 -7.28 2.39 5.81
N THR A 24 -7.14 3.56 6.47
CA THR A 24 -7.00 4.84 5.76
C THR A 24 -5.64 4.96 5.05
N PHE A 25 -5.57 5.78 4.00
CA PHE A 25 -4.34 6.00 3.23
C PHE A 25 -3.14 6.39 4.10
N TYR A 26 -3.35 7.28 5.07
CA TYR A 26 -2.30 7.69 6.01
C TYR A 26 -1.76 6.51 6.83
N HIS A 27 -2.66 5.66 7.34
CA HIS A 27 -2.27 4.47 8.07
C HIS A 27 -1.59 3.43 7.19
N PHE A 28 -2.06 3.25 5.96
CA PHE A 28 -1.44 2.38 4.96
C PHE A 28 0.02 2.78 4.70
N VAL A 29 0.29 4.06 4.41
CA VAL A 29 1.65 4.54 4.14
C VAL A 29 2.55 4.47 5.37
N THR A 30 2.00 4.74 6.57
CA THR A 30 2.78 4.71 7.82
C THR A 30 3.04 3.31 8.37
N HIS A 31 2.26 2.30 7.96
CA HIS A 31 2.46 0.90 8.33
C HIS A 31 3.33 0.13 7.33
N LEU A 32 3.78 0.76 6.24
CA LEU A 32 4.79 0.16 5.38
C LEU A 32 6.06 -0.05 6.20
N THR A 33 6.46 -1.32 6.35
CA THR A 33 7.71 -1.67 7.02
C THR A 33 8.90 -1.15 6.21
N LYS A 34 10.06 -0.98 6.87
CA LYS A 34 11.29 -0.60 6.16
C LYS A 34 11.67 -1.60 5.05
N GLU A 35 11.31 -2.87 5.20
CA GLU A 35 11.48 -3.89 4.15
C GLU A 35 10.56 -3.60 2.95
N GLN A 36 9.28 -3.29 3.18
CA GLN A 36 8.34 -2.95 2.10
C GLN A 36 8.70 -1.63 1.40
N LEU A 37 9.24 -0.65 2.14
CA LEU A 37 9.78 0.58 1.56
C LEU A 37 11.05 0.30 0.75
N ASN A 38 11.95 -0.56 1.24
CA ASN A 38 13.15 -0.95 0.51
C ASN A 38 12.85 -1.77 -0.74
N GLU A 39 11.88 -2.69 -0.71
CA GLU A 39 11.45 -3.42 -1.91
C GLU A 39 10.86 -2.47 -2.95
N TYR A 40 10.08 -1.49 -2.50
CA TYR A 40 9.52 -0.46 -3.35
C TYR A 40 10.61 0.46 -3.97
N ASP A 41 11.57 0.92 -3.18
CA ASP A 41 12.69 1.75 -3.65
C ASP A 41 13.60 0.99 -4.64
N ASN A 42 13.81 -0.31 -4.42
CA ASN A 42 14.59 -1.17 -5.33
C ASN A 42 13.88 -1.45 -6.66
N GLN A 43 12.54 -1.40 -6.71
CA GLN A 43 11.78 -1.53 -7.97
C GLN A 43 11.73 -0.21 -8.77
N ALA A 44 12.08 0.92 -8.16
CA ALA A 44 12.09 2.23 -8.80
C ALA A 44 13.45 2.61 -9.44
N SER A 45 14.44 1.70 -9.44
CA SER A 45 15.75 1.87 -10.11
C SER A 45 15.85 1.14 -11.45
#